data_AF-A0A7C3MBJ6-F1
#
_entry.id   AF-A0A7C3MBJ6-F1
#
_cell.length_a   1.000
_cell.length_b   1.000
_cell.length_c   1.000
_cell.angle_alpha   90.00
_cell.angle_beta   90.00
_cell.angle_gamma   90.00
#
_symmetry.space_group_name_H-M   'P 1'
#
loop_
_entity.id
_entity.type
_entity.pdbx_description
1 polymer ?
#
loop_
_entity_poly.entity_id
_entity_poly.type
_entity_poly.pdbx_seq_one_letter_code
_entity_poly.pdbx_strand_id
1 'polypeptide(L)'
;LEGGYLEEVELPTPCVLTIQSGINEPRYVSIMGIKRAKTKEIKEVSVAPSISTVEVERMYLPPVKKAEMIEGDPSQIASKIVEILRDRGLI
;
A
#
# COMPACT_ATOMS: atom_id res chain seq x y z
N LEU A 1 -4.46 5.85 9.82
CA LEU A 1 -5.39 6.79 10.50
C LEU A 1 -6.16 7.53 9.43
N GLU A 2 -7.41 7.13 9.24
CA GLU A 2 -8.25 7.60 8.13
C GLU A 2 -8.58 9.08 8.33
N GLY A 3 -8.34 9.91 7.29
CA GLY A 3 -8.63 11.35 7.29
C GLY A 3 -7.44 12.30 7.11
N GLY A 4 -6.20 11.80 6.99
CA GLY A 4 -5.02 12.65 6.75
C GLY A 4 -4.50 13.39 7.99
N TYR A 5 -4.94 12.99 9.19
CA TYR A 5 -4.41 13.52 10.44
C TYR A 5 -2.93 13.18 10.60
N LEU A 6 -2.14 14.20 10.89
CA LEU A 6 -0.73 14.10 11.24
C LEU A 6 -0.58 14.51 12.70
N GLU A 7 0.23 13.76 13.44
CA GLU A 7 0.60 14.08 14.80
C GLU A 7 2.13 14.14 14.86
N GLU A 8 2.65 15.21 15.46
CA GLU A 8 4.06 15.32 15.77
C GLU A 8 4.30 14.78 17.18
N VAL A 9 5.21 13.81 17.30
CA VAL A 9 5.50 13.14 18.57
C VAL A 9 7.02 13.15 18.80
N GLU A 10 7.44 13.59 19.98
CA GLU A 10 8.83 13.45 20.44
C GLU A 10 9.01 12.07 21.10
N LEU A 11 10.05 11.34 20.70
CA LEU A 11 10.33 10.00 21.19
C LEU A 11 11.75 9.90 21.76
N PRO A 12 11.95 9.29 22.94
CA PRO A 12 13.29 9.02 23.46
C PRO A 12 14.01 7.97 22.61
N THR A 13 15.34 8.10 22.47
CA THR A 13 16.17 7.15 21.72
C THR A 13 16.84 6.13 22.67
N PRO A 14 17.02 4.86 22.24
CA PRO A 14 16.66 4.28 20.94
C PRO A 14 15.16 3.98 20.80
N CYS A 15 14.62 4.15 19.60
CA CYS A 15 13.21 3.89 19.29
C CYS A 15 13.06 3.07 17.99
N VAL A 16 11.88 2.47 17.81
CA VAL A 16 11.50 1.69 16.62
C VAL A 16 10.37 2.42 15.92
N LEU A 17 10.51 2.62 14.60
CA LEU A 17 9.55 3.35 13.77
C LEU A 17 9.10 2.47 12.61
N THR A 18 7.79 2.45 12.34
CA THR A 18 7.24 1.92 11.10
C THR A 18 7.05 3.08 10.12
N ILE A 19 7.61 2.96 8.93
CA ILE A 19 7.56 4.02 7.92
C ILE A 19 6.41 3.76 6.94
N GLN A 20 5.50 4.72 6.79
CA GLN A 20 4.41 4.65 5.82
C GLN A 20 4.92 4.98 4.40
N SER A 21 4.36 4.29 3.40
CA SER A 21 4.55 4.65 1.98
C SER A 21 4.15 6.10 1.72
N GLY A 22 4.95 6.81 0.91
CA GLY A 22 4.68 8.21 0.56
C GLY A 22 5.34 9.23 1.48
N ILE A 23 6.10 8.81 2.52
CA ILE A 23 6.90 9.75 3.33
C ILE A 23 7.98 10.47 2.49
N ASN A 24 8.45 9.84 1.40
CA ASN A 24 9.40 10.40 0.44
C ASN A 24 9.33 9.66 -0.91
N GLU A 25 10.06 10.19 -1.89
CA GLU A 25 10.32 9.50 -3.17
C GLU A 25 11.63 8.71 -3.08
N PRO A 26 11.61 7.37 -3.21
CA PRO A 26 12.83 6.58 -3.23
C PRO A 26 13.74 6.99 -4.40
N ARG A 27 14.99 7.34 -4.08
CA ARG A 27 15.97 7.75 -5.10
C ARG A 27 16.35 6.60 -6.04
N TYR A 28 16.58 6.94 -7.30
CA TYR A 28 17.28 6.02 -8.22
C TYR A 28 18.72 5.79 -7.77
N VAL A 29 19.21 4.56 -8.01
CA VAL A 29 20.57 4.16 -7.69
C VAL A 29 21.51 4.42 -8.87
N SER A 30 22.73 4.90 -8.60
CA SER A 30 23.74 5.06 -9.64
C SER A 30 24.33 3.71 -10.04
N ILE A 31 24.92 3.63 -11.24
CA ILE A 31 25.63 2.42 -11.71
C ILE A 31 26.72 1.99 -10.71
N MET A 32 27.47 2.94 -10.16
CA MET A 32 28.48 2.66 -9.13
C MET A 32 27.86 2.19 -7.82
N GLY A 33 26.67 2.67 -7.47
CA GLY A 33 25.89 2.18 -6.34
C GLY A 33 25.50 0.71 -6.51
N ILE A 34 24.99 0.35 -7.68
CA ILE A 34 24.63 -1.04 -8.02
C ILE A 34 25.86 -1.95 -7.95
N LYS A 35 26.97 -1.55 -8.57
CA LYS A 35 28.21 -2.35 -8.56
C LYS A 35 28.73 -2.59 -7.14
N ARG A 36 28.75 -1.56 -6.29
CA ARG A 36 29.20 -1.67 -4.89
C ARG A 36 28.25 -2.52 -4.05
N ALA A 37 26.94 -2.42 -4.25
CA ALA A 37 25.96 -3.23 -3.53
C ALA A 37 26.10 -4.71 -3.88
N LYS A 38 26.33 -5.03 -5.17
CA LYS A 38 26.52 -6.41 -5.64
C LYS A 38 27.70 -7.14 -5.00
N THR A 39 28.78 -6.42 -4.67
CA THR A 39 29.98 -7.02 -4.06
C THR A 39 29.93 -7.08 -2.53
N LYS A 40 28.91 -6.48 -1.90
CA LYS A 40 28.78 -6.56 -0.44
C LYS A 40 28.36 -7.97 -0.04
N GLU A 41 29.06 -8.50 0.96
CA GLU A 41 28.66 -9.75 1.61
C GLU A 41 27.28 -9.59 2.26
N ILE A 42 26.40 -10.54 1.97
CA ILE A 42 25.12 -10.68 2.67
C ILE A 42 25.36 -11.69 3.79
N LYS A 43 25.38 -11.20 5.04
CA LYS A 43 25.53 -12.06 6.21
C LYS A 43 24.22 -12.78 6.46
N GLU A 44 24.25 -14.11 6.34
CA GLU A 44 23.15 -14.95 6.75
C GLU A 44 23.25 -15.22 8.25
N VAL A 45 22.14 -15.00 8.97
CA VAL A 45 22.03 -15.27 10.40
C VAL A 45 20.85 -16.20 10.58
N SER A 46 21.10 -17.41 11.11
CA SER A 46 20.04 -18.33 11.46
C SER A 46 19.33 -17.85 12.73
N VAL A 47 18.01 -17.79 12.68
CA VAL A 47 17.15 -17.46 13.83
C VAL A 47 16.14 -18.58 14.04
N ALA A 48 15.94 -18.95 15.30
CA ALA A 48 14.85 -19.84 15.70
C ALA A 48 13.68 -18.96 16.17
N PRO A 49 12.65 -18.73 15.33
CA PRO A 49 11.53 -17.89 15.73
C PRO A 49 10.76 -18.53 16.88
N SER A 50 10.21 -17.70 17.76
CA SER A 50 9.25 -18.13 18.77
C SER A 50 8.02 -18.77 18.13
N ILE A 51 7.33 -19.63 18.88
CA ILE A 51 6.08 -20.27 18.45
C ILE A 51 5.09 -19.19 18.01
N SER A 52 4.55 -19.34 16.79
CA SER A 52 3.51 -18.45 16.27
C SER A 52 2.27 -18.54 17.17
N THR A 53 1.70 -17.40 17.54
CA THR A 53 0.43 -17.34 18.28
C THR A 53 -0.79 -17.43 17.36
N VAL A 54 -0.59 -17.55 16.05
CA VAL A 54 -1.64 -17.58 15.03
C VAL A 54 -1.38 -18.73 14.05
N GLU A 55 -2.44 -19.44 13.69
CA GLU A 55 -2.45 -20.49 12.66
C GLU A 55 -3.28 -20.02 11.46
N VAL A 56 -2.75 -20.22 10.25
CA VAL A 56 -3.46 -19.90 9.00
C VAL A 56 -4.29 -21.12 8.60
N GLU A 57 -5.60 -21.07 8.83
CA GLU A 57 -6.49 -22.20 8.52
C GLU A 57 -6.79 -22.35 7.02
N ARG A 58 -7.01 -21.24 6.31
CA ARG A 58 -7.39 -21.25 4.89
C ARG A 58 -7.11 -19.92 4.20
N MET A 59 -6.84 -19.99 2.90
CA MET A 59 -6.74 -18.83 2.01
C MET A 59 -7.66 -19.05 0.80
N TYR A 60 -8.38 -18.03 0.39
CA TYR A 60 -9.33 -18.09 -0.72
C TYR A 60 -9.48 -16.70 -1.35
N LEU A 61 -9.93 -16.66 -2.59
CA LEU A 61 -10.19 -15.40 -3.29
C LEU A 61 -11.44 -14.71 -2.71
N PRO A 62 -11.45 -13.37 -2.63
CA PRO A 62 -12.65 -12.65 -2.21
C PRO A 62 -13.81 -12.93 -3.19
N PRO A 63 -15.07 -12.90 -2.71
CA PRO A 63 -16.22 -13.10 -3.57
C PRO A 63 -16.30 -12.02 -4.66
N VAL A 64 -16.83 -12.38 -5.82
CA VAL A 64 -17.00 -11.45 -6.95
C VAL A 64 -17.98 -10.35 -6.55
N LYS A 65 -17.53 -9.10 -6.63
CA LYS A 65 -18.40 -7.93 -6.44
C LYS A 65 -19.25 -7.72 -7.70
N LYS A 66 -20.54 -7.38 -7.53
CA LYS A 66 -21.40 -6.98 -8.65
C LYS A 66 -21.04 -5.56 -9.08
N ALA A 67 -20.76 -5.37 -10.37
CA ALA A 67 -20.58 -4.07 -10.99
C ALA A 67 -21.40 -4.03 -12.27
N GLU A 68 -21.82 -2.83 -12.66
CA GLU A 68 -22.49 -2.57 -13.93
C GLU A 68 -21.50 -1.90 -14.89
N MET A 69 -21.42 -2.41 -16.12
CA MET A 69 -20.64 -1.76 -17.17
C MET A 69 -21.51 -0.71 -17.85
N ILE A 70 -21.03 0.53 -17.91
CA ILE A 70 -21.74 1.61 -18.61
C ILE A 70 -21.26 1.60 -20.07
N GLU A 71 -22.17 1.35 -21.00
CA GLU A 71 -21.90 1.31 -22.43
C GLU A 71 -22.40 2.59 -23.13
N GLY A 72 -21.79 2.96 -24.25
CA GLY A 72 -22.16 4.12 -25.05
C GLY A 72 -20.95 4.90 -25.55
N ASP A 73 -21.20 6.06 -26.17
CA ASP A 73 -20.15 7.02 -26.50
C ASP A 73 -19.69 7.81 -25.25
N PRO A 74 -18.54 8.51 -25.30
CA PRO A 74 -18.01 9.23 -24.15
C PRO A 74 -18.99 10.22 -23.49
N SER A 75 -19.89 10.85 -24.26
CA SER A 75 -20.86 11.81 -23.72
C SER A 75 -21.98 11.12 -22.93
N GLN A 76 -22.42 9.95 -23.41
CA GLN A 76 -23.42 9.12 -22.75
C GLN A 76 -22.88 8.54 -21.44
N ILE A 77 -21.66 8.02 -21.47
CA ILE A 77 -20.98 7.46 -20.29
C ILE A 77 -20.81 8.55 -19.22
N ALA A 78 -20.32 9.74 -19.60
CA ALA A 78 -20.14 10.84 -18.66
C ALA A 78 -21.46 11.28 -18.01
N SER A 79 -22.53 11.39 -18.80
CA SER A 79 -23.86 11.74 -18.31
C SER A 79 -24.37 10.72 -17.29
N LYS A 80 -24.19 9.42 -17.57
CA LYS A 80 -24.62 8.35 -16.68
C LYS A 80 -23.83 8.30 -15.37
N ILE A 81 -22.53 8.59 -15.42
CA ILE A 81 -21.70 8.71 -14.21
C ILE A 81 -22.22 9.83 -13.30
N VAL A 82 -22.50 11.00 -13.86
CA VAL A 82 -23.00 12.16 -13.09
C VAL A 82 -24.36 11.85 -12.45
N GLU A 83 -25.25 11.19 -13.18
CA GLU A 83 -26.55 10.72 -12.65
C GLU A 83 -26.33 9.79 -11.44
N ILE A 84 -25.51 8.75 -11.59
CA ILE A 84 -25.24 7.77 -10.52
C ILE A 84 -24.62 8.45 -9.28
N LEU A 85 -23.69 9.39 -9.47
CA LEU A 85 -23.05 10.08 -8.35
C LEU A 85 -24.03 10.99 -7.60
N ARG A 86 -24.89 11.71 -8.33
CA ARG A 86 -25.93 12.58 -7.76
C ARG A 86 -26.96 11.75 -6.97
N ASP A 87 -27.41 10.64 -7.54
CA ASP A 87 -28.40 9.75 -6.89
C ASP A 87 -27.86 9.14 -5.59
N ARG A 88 -26.54 8.95 -5.51
CA ARG A 88 -25.86 8.45 -4.31
C ARG A 88 -25.41 9.55 -3.34
N GLY A 89 -25.69 10.83 -3.65
CA GLY A 89 -25.28 11.97 -2.82
C GLY A 89 -23.76 12.12 -2.68
N LEU A 90 -23.00 11.62 -3.66
CA LEU A 90 -21.53 11.73 -3.69
C LEU A 90 -21.07 13.04 -4.34
N ILE A 91 -22.00 13.74 -5.02
CA ILE A 91 -21.88 15.09 -5.58
C ILE A 91 -23.21 15.83 -5.44
#